data_AF-A0A6I3HNY9-F1
#
_entry.id   AF-A0A6I3HNY9-F1
#
_cell.length_a   1.000
_cell.length_b   1.000
_cell.length_c   1.000
_cell.angle_alpha   90.00
_cell.angle_beta   90.00
_cell.angle_gamma   90.00
#
_symmetry.space_group_name_H-M   'P 1'
#
loop_
_entity.id
_entity.type
_entity.pdbx_description
1 polymer ?
#
loop_
_entity_poly.entity_id
_entity_poly.type
_entity_poly.pdbx_seq_one_letter_code
_entity_poly.pdbx_strand_id
1 'polypeptide(L)'
;MDSRSSTTSASSDGLVLPDYDGACISNIVPALLDPSNPWPTWIPEVAADADQVVLLVLDGIGWNQFLDRRHLAPTLSAMVGGPITSVAPSTTATALTSISTGVAPGLHGIMGYRMAIGRDILNILR
;
A
#
# COMPACT_ATOMS: atom_id res chain seq x y z
N MET A 1 -28.44 -3.70 -4.76
CA MET A 1 -27.73 -4.85 -4.15
C MET A 1 -26.85 -5.42 -5.24
N ASP A 2 -25.68 -4.80 -5.47
CA ASP A 2 -24.68 -5.28 -6.42
C ASP A 2 -23.37 -5.43 -5.66
N SER A 3 -23.15 -6.60 -5.07
CA SER A 3 -21.89 -6.98 -4.45
C SER A 3 -20.90 -7.36 -5.56
N ARG A 4 -20.15 -6.38 -6.06
CA ARG A 4 -18.94 -6.65 -6.84
C ARG A 4 -17.86 -7.15 -5.88
N SER A 5 -17.71 -8.47 -5.82
CA SER A 5 -16.55 -9.12 -5.21
C SER A 5 -15.28 -8.65 -5.92
N SER A 6 -14.47 -7.84 -5.25
CA SER A 6 -13.14 -7.39 -5.70
C SER A 6 -12.21 -8.61 -5.73
N THR A 7 -12.27 -9.36 -6.83
CA THR A 7 -11.37 -10.48 -7.07
C THR A 7 -10.03 -9.89 -7.46
N THR A 8 -9.00 -10.06 -6.63
CA THR A 8 -7.61 -9.79 -6.99
C THR A 8 -7.31 -10.58 -8.27
N SER A 9 -7.28 -9.90 -9.42
CA SER A 9 -7.03 -10.53 -10.72
C SER A 9 -5.54 -10.83 -10.86
N ALA A 10 -5.09 -11.92 -10.24
CA ALA A 10 -3.77 -12.47 -10.53
C ALA A 10 -3.72 -12.85 -12.02
N SER A 11 -2.79 -12.25 -12.77
CA SER A 11 -2.55 -12.68 -14.15
C SER A 11 -1.91 -14.07 -14.16
N SER A 12 -2.00 -14.78 -15.28
CA SER A 12 -1.53 -16.17 -15.45
C SER A 12 -0.04 -16.41 -15.13
N ASP A 13 0.76 -15.35 -14.95
CA ASP A 13 2.19 -15.39 -14.62
C ASP A 13 2.51 -15.16 -13.12
N GLY A 14 1.50 -15.07 -12.25
CA GLY A 14 1.71 -14.82 -10.81
C GLY A 14 2.03 -13.36 -10.47
N LEU A 15 1.86 -12.45 -11.44
CA LEU A 15 1.95 -11.01 -11.21
C LEU A 15 0.67 -10.48 -10.57
N VAL A 16 0.84 -9.61 -9.57
CA VAL A 16 -0.25 -8.92 -8.87
C VAL A 16 -0.29 -7.48 -9.34
N LEU A 17 -1.44 -7.05 -9.87
CA LEU A 17 -1.66 -5.65 -10.23
C LEU A 17 -2.02 -4.82 -8.99
N PRO A 18 -1.62 -3.53 -8.92
CA PRO A 18 -2.10 -2.63 -7.87
C PRO A 18 -3.61 -2.47 -7.90
N ASP A 19 -4.25 -2.64 -6.74
CA ASP A 19 -5.68 -2.39 -6.53
C ASP A 19 -5.92 -0.94 -6.13
N TYR A 20 -5.71 0.00 -7.07
CA TYR A 20 -5.82 1.45 -6.78
C TYR A 20 -7.22 1.89 -6.32
N ASP A 21 -8.26 1.10 -6.58
CA ASP A 21 -9.64 1.38 -6.14
C ASP A 21 -9.98 0.72 -4.78
N GLY A 22 -9.06 -0.08 -4.23
CA GLY A 22 -9.32 -0.90 -3.04
C GLY A 22 -8.11 -0.98 -2.13
N ALA A 23 -7.69 -2.21 -1.85
CA ALA A 23 -6.69 -2.53 -0.83
C ALA A 23 -5.27 -2.27 -1.35
N CYS A 24 -4.90 -0.98 -1.45
CA CYS A 24 -3.59 -0.53 -1.91
C CYS A 24 -2.94 0.44 -0.93
N ILE A 25 -1.60 0.43 -0.87
CA ILE A 25 -0.83 1.33 0.01
C ILE A 25 -1.10 2.82 -0.24
N SER A 26 -1.49 3.21 -1.45
CA SER A 26 -1.88 4.59 -1.77
C SER A 26 -3.15 5.03 -1.04
N ASN A 27 -3.98 4.09 -0.62
CA ASN A 27 -5.31 4.36 -0.08
C ASN A 27 -5.34 4.33 1.46
N ILE A 28 -4.22 3.97 2.12
CA ILE A 28 -4.13 3.91 3.59
C ILE A 28 -4.35 5.30 4.20
N VAL A 29 -3.53 6.28 3.81
CA VAL A 29 -3.60 7.63 4.40
C VAL A 29 -4.93 8.33 4.07
N PRO A 30 -5.44 8.29 2.82
CA PRO A 30 -6.78 8.77 2.53
C PRO A 30 -7.87 8.13 3.39
N ALA A 31 -7.85 6.81 3.58
CA ALA A 31 -8.85 6.13 4.41
C ALA A 31 -8.79 6.53 5.89
N LEU A 32 -7.60 6.84 6.41
CA LEU A 32 -7.41 7.26 7.81
C LEU A 32 -7.74 8.74 8.06
N LEU A 33 -7.58 9.61 7.06
CA LEU A 33 -7.66 11.06 7.23
C LEU A 33 -8.87 11.72 6.57
N ASP A 34 -9.53 11.07 5.62
CA ASP A 34 -10.70 11.62 4.93
C ASP A 34 -12.01 11.02 5.49
N PRO A 35 -12.70 11.72 6.41
CA PRO A 35 -13.94 11.23 7.02
C PRO A 35 -15.11 11.20 6.04
N SER A 36 -14.97 11.74 4.83
CA SER A 36 -16.03 11.69 3.82
C SER A 36 -16.09 10.35 3.09
N ASN A 37 -15.02 9.55 3.15
CA ASN A 37 -14.99 8.21 2.57
C ASN A 37 -15.54 7.18 3.56
N PRO A 38 -16.35 6.21 3.09
CA PRO A 38 -16.74 5.08 3.91
C PRO A 38 -15.52 4.30 4.40
N TRP A 39 -15.58 3.81 5.64
CA TRP A 39 -14.50 2.99 6.20
C TRP A 39 -14.30 1.72 5.33
N PRO A 40 -13.09 1.46 4.82
CA PRO A 40 -12.84 0.33 3.94
C PRO A 40 -12.81 -0.99 4.71
N THR A 41 -13.41 -2.02 4.12
CA THR A 41 -13.51 -3.37 4.71
C THR A 41 -12.17 -4.10 4.86
N TRP A 42 -11.11 -3.63 4.18
CA TRP A 42 -9.77 -4.20 4.24
C TRP A 42 -8.90 -3.58 5.35
N ILE A 43 -9.35 -2.49 5.99
CA ILE A 43 -8.71 -1.98 7.22
C ILE A 43 -9.45 -2.57 8.43
N PRO A 44 -8.74 -3.16 9.40
CA PRO A 44 -9.37 -3.70 10.61
C PRO A 44 -10.22 -2.67 11.36
N GLU A 45 -11.43 -3.06 11.78
CA GLU A 45 -12.40 -2.21 12.49
C GLU A 45 -11.82 -1.53 13.74
N VAL A 46 -10.89 -2.20 14.42
CA VAL A 46 -10.19 -1.65 15.60
C VAL A 46 -9.46 -0.32 15.32
N ALA A 47 -9.10 -0.05 14.06
CA ALA A 47 -8.50 1.22 13.67
C ALA A 47 -9.54 2.32 13.38
N ALA A 48 -10.81 1.98 13.14
CA ALA A 48 -11.89 2.94 12.94
C ALA A 48 -12.26 3.63 14.26
N ASP A 49 -12.28 2.85 15.34
CA ASP A 49 -12.63 3.32 16.69
C ASP A 49 -11.45 3.94 17.45
N ALA A 50 -10.28 4.05 16.83
CA ALA A 50 -9.06 4.51 17.50
C ALA A 50 -9.01 6.05 17.58
N ASP A 51 -8.79 6.59 18.78
CA ASP A 51 -8.56 8.03 18.97
C ASP A 51 -7.26 8.52 18.31
N GLN A 52 -6.28 7.61 18.14
CA GLN A 52 -4.98 7.90 17.53
C GLN A 52 -4.48 6.70 16.74
N VAL A 53 -3.95 6.97 15.53
CA VAL A 53 -3.40 5.94 14.64
C VAL A 53 -1.93 6.23 14.36
N VAL A 54 -1.08 5.23 14.52
CA VAL A 54 0.33 5.26 14.13
C VAL A 54 0.53 4.36 12.91
N LEU A 55 0.93 4.94 11.78
CA LEU A 55 1.28 4.18 10.59
C LEU A 55 2.75 3.78 10.62
N LEU A 56 3.02 2.50 10.90
CA LEU A 56 4.36 1.91 10.84
C LEU A 56 4.57 1.20 9.50
N VAL A 57 5.51 1.69 8.68
CA VAL A 57 5.87 1.07 7.41
C VAL A 57 7.15 0.27 7.55
N LEU A 58 7.09 -1.03 7.26
CA LEU A 58 8.25 -1.91 7.18
C LEU A 58 8.62 -2.10 5.72
N ASP A 59 9.66 -1.40 5.26
CA ASP A 59 10.08 -1.46 3.85
C ASP A 59 10.70 -2.83 3.51
N GLY A 60 10.44 -3.30 2.28
CA GLY A 60 11.00 -4.54 1.74
C GLY A 60 10.40 -5.84 2.28
N ILE A 61 9.36 -5.81 3.12
CA ILE A 61 8.70 -7.02 3.64
C ILE A 61 7.39 -7.29 2.90
N GLY A 62 7.41 -8.25 1.97
CA GLY A 62 6.19 -8.70 1.26
C GLY A 62 5.33 -9.68 2.06
N TRP A 63 4.03 -9.74 1.77
CA TRP A 63 3.08 -10.61 2.48
C TRP A 63 3.47 -12.09 2.51
N ASN A 64 3.83 -12.67 1.37
CA ASN A 64 4.25 -14.08 1.32
C ASN A 64 5.55 -14.32 2.09
N GLN A 65 6.51 -13.38 2.03
CA GLN A 65 7.76 -13.47 2.80
C GLN A 65 7.51 -13.42 4.31
N PHE A 66 6.53 -12.61 4.74
CA PHE A 66 6.08 -12.54 6.13
C PHE A 66 5.40 -13.85 6.56
N LEU A 67 4.50 -14.42 5.75
CA LEU A 67 3.85 -15.69 6.07
C LEU A 67 4.86 -16.83 6.27
N ASP A 68 5.86 -16.93 5.38
CA ASP A 68 6.93 -17.94 5.47
C ASP A 68 7.77 -17.81 6.77
N ARG A 69 7.84 -16.60 7.32
CA ARG A 69 8.71 -16.24 8.46
C ARG A 69 7.94 -15.74 9.67
N ARG A 70 6.63 -16.00 9.75
CA ARG A 70 5.76 -15.55 10.84
C ARG A 70 6.29 -15.89 12.24
N HIS A 71 6.98 -17.02 12.37
CA HIS A 71 7.60 -17.48 13.61
C HIS A 71 8.70 -16.53 14.14
N LEU A 72 9.30 -15.71 13.28
CA LEU A 72 10.30 -14.69 13.66
C LEU A 72 9.65 -13.39 14.17
N ALA A 73 8.35 -13.21 13.94
CA ALA A 73 7.63 -11.99 14.28
C ALA A 73 6.30 -12.31 15.01
N PRO A 74 6.34 -12.89 16.23
CA PRO A 74 5.15 -13.36 16.93
C PRO A 74 4.15 -12.23 17.24
N THR A 75 4.64 -11.04 17.60
CA THR A 75 3.78 -9.87 17.87
C THR A 75 3.02 -9.43 16.62
N LEU A 76 3.70 -9.26 15.47
CA LEU A 76 3.05 -8.91 14.20
C LEU A 76 2.10 -10.02 13.73
N SER A 77 2.48 -11.28 13.94
CA SER A 77 1.66 -12.45 13.56
C SER A 77 0.38 -12.62 14.36
N ALA A 78 0.27 -11.96 15.52
CA ALA A 78 -0.93 -11.95 16.35
C ALA A 78 -1.88 -10.80 16.01
N MET A 79 -1.45 -9.84 15.19
CA MET A 79 -2.28 -8.69 14.78
C MET A 79 -3.33 -9.10 13.74
N VAL A 80 -4.45 -8.37 13.72
CA VAL A 80 -5.50 -8.53 12.71
C VAL A 80 -5.10 -7.78 11.44
N GLY A 81 -5.22 -8.42 10.29
CA GLY A 81 -4.92 -7.82 8.99
C GLY A 81 -4.82 -8.84 7.86
N GLY A 82 -4.56 -8.34 6.66
CA GLY A 82 -4.44 -9.16 5.44
C GLY A 82 -3.51 -8.52 4.42
N PRO A 83 -3.30 -9.19 3.27
CA PRO A 83 -2.50 -8.62 2.19
C PRO A 83 -3.17 -7.40 1.58
N ILE A 84 -2.37 -6.39 1.28
CA ILE A 84 -2.72 -5.25 0.41
C ILE A 84 -1.70 -5.17 -0.73
N THR A 85 -2.06 -4.51 -1.82
CA THR A 85 -1.17 -4.33 -2.97
C THR A 85 -0.25 -3.13 -2.77
N SER A 86 0.98 -3.25 -3.25
CA SER A 86 1.84 -2.08 -3.49
C SER A 86 1.38 -1.33 -4.75
N VAL A 87 2.10 -0.27 -5.09
CA VAL A 87 1.96 0.45 -6.35
C VAL A 87 2.90 -0.11 -7.43
N ALA A 88 2.72 0.35 -8.67
CA ALA A 88 3.61 0.03 -9.79
C ALA A 88 4.26 1.31 -10.33
N PRO A 89 5.60 1.39 -10.40
CA PRO A 89 6.60 0.39 -9.97
C PRO A 89 6.70 0.24 -8.44
N SER A 90 6.95 -0.98 -7.98
CA SER A 90 7.03 -1.34 -6.55
C SER A 90 8.38 -0.98 -5.93
N THR A 91 8.80 0.28 -6.06
CA THR A 91 10.06 0.79 -5.49
C THR A 91 9.81 1.61 -4.23
N THR A 92 10.76 1.64 -3.28
CA THR A 92 10.67 2.42 -2.04
C THR A 92 10.26 3.88 -2.29
N ALA A 93 10.94 4.56 -3.21
CA ALA A 93 10.67 5.97 -3.53
C ALA A 93 9.23 6.18 -4.02
N THR A 94 8.77 5.33 -4.93
CA THR A 94 7.41 5.39 -5.47
C THR A 94 6.37 5.06 -4.42
N ALA A 95 6.54 3.94 -3.69
CA ALA A 95 5.61 3.46 -2.67
C ALA A 95 5.45 4.43 -1.51
N LEU A 96 6.55 4.93 -0.94
CA LEU A 96 6.50 5.91 0.16
C LEU A 96 5.89 7.24 -0.29
N THR A 97 6.14 7.65 -1.54
CA THR A 97 5.48 8.85 -2.09
C THR A 97 3.98 8.62 -2.21
N SER A 98 3.54 7.46 -2.70
CA SER A 98 2.11 7.14 -2.79
C SER A 98 1.44 7.06 -1.41
N ILE A 99 2.10 6.46 -0.41
CA ILE A 99 1.62 6.45 0.98
C ILE A 99 1.48 7.88 1.50
N SER A 100 2.50 8.72 1.29
CA SER A 100 2.53 10.08 1.83
C SER A 100 1.55 11.04 1.16
N THR A 101 1.32 10.86 -0.14
CA THR A 101 0.47 11.75 -0.95
C THR A 101 -0.96 11.24 -1.10
N GLY A 102 -1.21 9.97 -0.79
CA GLY A 102 -2.52 9.36 -0.93
C GLY A 102 -2.96 9.13 -2.38
N VAL A 103 -2.04 9.19 -3.34
CA VAL A 103 -2.37 9.06 -4.78
C VAL A 103 -1.44 8.08 -5.50
N ALA A 104 -1.89 7.58 -6.65
CA ALA A 104 -1.12 6.66 -7.48
C ALA A 104 0.14 7.32 -8.09
N PRO A 105 1.16 6.54 -8.49
CA PRO A 105 2.39 7.04 -9.11
C PRO A 105 2.18 7.93 -10.33
N GLY A 106 1.17 7.63 -11.14
CA GLY A 106 0.81 8.44 -12.31
C GLY A 106 0.35 9.87 -11.95
N LEU A 107 -0.08 10.12 -10.71
CA LEU A 107 -0.53 11.42 -10.25
C LEU A 107 0.57 12.22 -9.54
N HIS A 108 1.40 11.58 -8.70
CA HIS A 108 2.49 12.26 -8.01
C HIS A 108 3.81 12.29 -8.81
N GLY A 109 3.94 11.52 -9.89
CA GLY A 109 5.05 11.59 -10.85
C GLY A 109 6.39 10.97 -10.40
N ILE A 110 6.42 10.28 -9.25
CA ILE A 110 7.64 9.65 -8.71
C ILE A 110 7.65 8.17 -9.06
N MET A 111 8.35 7.80 -10.13
CA MET A 111 8.34 6.45 -10.73
C MET A 111 9.59 5.60 -10.44
N GLY A 112 10.55 6.13 -9.69
CA GLY A 112 11.73 5.37 -9.26
C GLY A 112 12.78 6.24 -8.61
N TYR A 113 13.82 5.63 -8.05
CA TYR A 113 14.90 6.35 -7.35
C TYR A 113 15.63 7.37 -8.24
N ARG A 114 15.88 7.00 -9.49
CA ARG A 114 16.63 7.80 -10.46
C ARG A 114 15.79 8.00 -11.72
N MET A 115 15.41 9.25 -11.98
CA MET A 115 14.53 9.59 -13.09
C MET A 115 15.19 10.63 -13.98
N ALA A 116 15.08 10.45 -15.30
CA ALA A 116 15.44 11.48 -16.25
C ALA A 116 14.32 12.53 -16.30
N ILE A 117 14.66 13.79 -16.03
CA ILE A 117 13.74 14.93 -16.12
C ILE A 117 14.36 15.94 -17.09
N GLY A 118 13.86 15.97 -18.32
CA GLY A 118 14.47 16.76 -19.39
C GLY A 118 15.90 16.26 -19.70
N ARG A 119 16.91 17.07 -19.39
CA ARG A 119 18.34 16.71 -19.57
C ARG A 119 19.03 16.35 -18.24
N ASP A 120 18.32 16.46 -17.13
CA ASP A 120 18.86 16.24 -15.80
C ASP A 120 18.42 14.89 -15.23
N ILE A 121 19.12 14.45 -14.19
CA ILE A 121 18.78 13.24 -13.45
C ILE A 121 18.43 13.60 -12.01
N LEU A 122 17.19 13.31 -11.61
CA LEU A 122 16.72 13.46 -10.24
C LEU A 122 17.00 12.18 -9.44
N ASN A 123 17.59 12.32 -8.25
CA ASN A 123 17.73 11.25 -7.25
C ASN A 123 16.81 11.56 -6.06
N ILE A 124 15.92 10.65 -5.70
CA ILE A 124 14.88 10.87 -4.68
C ILE A 124 15.30 10.45 -3.26
N LEU A 125 16.28 9.55 -3.11
CA LEU A 125 16.75 9.03 -1.81
C LEU A 125 18.21 9.42 -1.55
N ARG A 126 18.47 10.71 -1.32
CA ARG A 126 19.80 11.20 -0.93
C ARG A 126 19.83 11.68 0.51
#